data_AF-A0A392S8B0-F1
#
_entry.id   AF-A0A392S8B0-F1
#
_cell.length_a   1.000
_cell.length_b   1.000
_cell.length_c   1.000
_cell.angle_alpha   90.00
_cell.angle_beta   90.00
_cell.angle_gamma   90.00
#
_symmetry.space_group_name_H-M   'P 1'
#
loop_
_entity.id
_entity.type
_entity.pdbx_description
1 polymer ?
#
loop_
_entity_poly.entity_id
_entity_poly.type
_entity_poly.pdbx_seq_one_letter_code
_entity_poly.pdbx_strand_id
1 'polypeptide(L)'
;MDGHHNIKVSPLGHLKVLISSVVEGEVEELVGAVGWWCTWFDKFEKWSPEAVSNQRTTWLRCFGIPLHAWGDALFRSLAFKFGSFIEVDSSTKNMLRGDVA
;
A
#
# COMPACT_ATOMS: atom_id res chain seq x y z
N MET A 1 18.28 -20.11 -12.69
CA MET A 1 17.15 -19.19 -12.44
C MET A 1 17.81 -17.87 -12.14
N ASP A 2 17.85 -16.98 -13.11
CA ASP A 2 18.53 -15.70 -12.98
C ASP A 2 17.58 -14.72 -12.29
N GLY A 3 17.90 -14.36 -11.05
CA GLY A 3 17.18 -13.36 -10.28
C GLY A 3 18.14 -12.25 -9.86
N HIS A 4 17.64 -11.02 -9.78
CA HIS A 4 18.40 -9.89 -9.25
C HIS A 4 18.50 -10.01 -7.72
N HIS A 5 19.48 -10.78 -7.23
CA HIS A 5 19.64 -11.08 -5.80
C HIS A 5 19.98 -9.86 -4.93
N ASN A 6 20.52 -8.81 -5.53
CA ASN A 6 20.95 -7.60 -4.82
C ASN A 6 19.89 -6.49 -4.84
N ILE A 7 18.81 -6.66 -5.62
CA ILE A 7 17.72 -5.69 -5.68
C ILE A 7 16.86 -5.80 -4.43
N LYS A 8 16.80 -4.69 -3.69
CA LYS A 8 15.92 -4.51 -2.54
C LYS A 8 14.81 -3.53 -2.89
N VAL A 9 13.58 -3.90 -2.54
CA VAL A 9 12.40 -3.03 -2.64
C VAL A 9 11.98 -2.61 -1.23
N SER A 10 11.98 -1.31 -0.96
CA SER A 10 11.59 -0.75 0.34
C SER A 10 10.38 0.18 0.18
N PRO A 11 9.27 -0.04 0.89
CA PRO A 11 8.12 0.86 0.79
C PRO A 11 8.47 2.25 1.34
N LEU A 12 8.16 3.31 0.57
CA LEU A 12 8.33 4.71 0.98
C LEU A 12 7.01 5.37 1.44
N GLY A 13 5.92 4.59 1.48
CA GLY A 13 4.59 5.03 1.85
C GLY A 13 3.67 5.25 0.64
N HIS A 14 2.39 4.95 0.82
CA HIS A 14 1.39 4.93 -0.25
C HIS A 14 1.84 4.06 -1.44
N LEU A 15 1.84 4.60 -2.66
CA LEU A 15 2.19 3.93 -3.91
C LEU A 15 3.66 4.16 -4.31
N LYS A 16 4.51 4.60 -3.37
CA LYS A 16 5.94 4.80 -3.62
C LYS A 16 6.75 3.64 -3.02
N VAL A 17 7.69 3.13 -3.80
CA VAL A 17 8.70 2.18 -3.35
C VAL A 17 10.08 2.68 -3.79
N LEU A 18 11.08 2.39 -2.98
CA LEU A 18 12.48 2.57 -3.31
C LEU A 18 13.04 1.25 -3.81
N ILE A 19 13.60 1.27 -5.02
CA ILE A 19 14.42 0.19 -5.54
C ILE A 19 15.88 0.58 -5.32
N SER A 20 16.64 -0.29 -4.66
CA SER A 20 18.06 -0.06 -4.36
C SER A 20 18.86 -1.32 -4.58
N SER A 21 20.09 -1.19 -5.04
CA SER A 21 21.08 -2.27 -5.07
C SER A 21 22.38 -1.83 -4.39
N VAL A 22 23.14 -2.80 -3.90
CA VAL A 22 24.54 -2.61 -3.47
C VAL A 22 25.52 -2.63 -4.65
N VAL A 23 25.08 -3.10 -5.82
CA VAL A 23 25.88 -3.15 -7.05
C VAL A 23 25.59 -1.91 -7.88
N GLU A 24 26.63 -1.17 -8.23
CA GLU A 24 26.53 0.03 -9.07
C GLU A 24 26.02 -0.34 -10.47
N GLY A 25 25.07 0.45 -10.99
CA GLY A 25 24.49 0.27 -12.32
C GLY A 25 23.36 -0.75 -12.42
N GLU A 26 23.17 -1.63 -11.43
CA GLU A 26 22.15 -2.68 -11.51
C GLU A 26 20.72 -2.13 -11.47
N VAL A 27 20.48 -1.04 -10.72
CA VAL A 27 19.16 -0.39 -10.70
C VAL A 27 18.89 0.29 -12.03
N GLU A 28 19.89 0.96 -12.60
CA GLU A 28 19.80 1.60 -13.92
C GLU A 28 19.53 0.57 -15.03
N GLU A 29 20.21 -0.58 -15.00
CA GLU A 29 19.97 -1.68 -15.92
C GLU A 29 18.56 -2.24 -15.78
N LEU A 30 18.11 -2.50 -14.54
CA LEU A 30 16.76 -2.97 -14.25
C LEU A 30 15.71 -1.98 -14.76
N VAL A 31 15.83 -0.70 -14.46
CA VAL A 31 14.89 0.34 -14.90
C VAL A 31 14.91 0.53 -16.42
N GLY A 32 16.09 0.39 -17.04
CA GLY A 32 16.28 0.48 -18.48
C GLY A 32 15.69 -0.69 -19.27
N ALA A 33 15.48 -1.85 -18.64
CA ALA A 33 14.83 -3.00 -19.27
C ALA A 33 13.36 -2.66 -19.62
N VAL A 34 13.04 -2.75 -20.91
CA VAL A 34 11.73 -2.33 -21.43
C VAL A 34 10.65 -3.35 -21.10
N GLY A 35 9.48 -2.86 -20.68
CA GLY A 35 8.22 -3.63 -20.68
C GLY A 35 7.85 -4.31 -19.37
N TRP A 36 8.81 -4.68 -18.52
CA TRP A 36 8.49 -5.41 -17.27
C TRP A 36 7.70 -4.56 -16.26
N TRP A 37 7.95 -3.26 -16.26
CA TRP A 37 7.40 -2.34 -15.26
C TRP A 37 6.15 -1.61 -15.73
N CYS A 38 5.81 -1.64 -17.02
CA CYS A 38 4.74 -0.84 -17.60
C CYS A 38 3.34 -1.14 -17.03
N THR A 39 3.13 -2.31 -16.43
CA THR A 39 1.85 -2.67 -15.78
C THR A 39 1.80 -2.35 -14.29
N TRP A 40 2.96 -2.12 -13.66
CA TRP A 40 3.08 -2.01 -12.20
C TRP A 40 3.51 -0.62 -11.73
N PHE A 41 4.30 0.08 -12.52
CA PHE A 41 4.91 1.35 -12.18
C PHE A 41 4.52 2.43 -13.20
N ASP A 42 4.18 3.60 -12.68
CA ASP A 42 3.87 4.78 -13.49
C ASP A 42 5.16 5.43 -14.03
N LYS A 43 6.19 5.55 -13.18
CA LYS A 43 7.49 6.13 -13.53
C LYS A 43 8.59 5.70 -12.57
N PHE A 44 9.83 5.88 -13.01
CA PHE A 44 11.03 5.82 -12.17
C PHE A 44 11.66 7.21 -12.06
N GLU A 45 12.07 7.56 -10.85
CA GLU A 45 12.76 8.81 -10.54
C GLU A 45 13.96 8.48 -9.66
N LYS A 46 15.07 9.21 -9.84
CA LYS A 46 16.22 9.07 -8.96
C LYS A 46 15.82 9.47 -7.54
N TRP A 47 16.22 8.66 -6.57
CA TRP A 47 15.91 8.95 -5.17
C TRP A 47 16.62 10.22 -4.71
N SER A 48 15.91 11.00 -3.90
CA SER A 48 16.47 12.11 -3.13
C SER A 48 15.83 12.15 -1.73
N PRO A 49 16.46 12.81 -0.75
CA PRO A 49 15.87 12.96 0.59
C PRO A 49 14.49 13.65 0.59
N GLU A 50 14.21 14.47 -0.43
CA GLU A 50 12.94 15.17 -0.62
C GLU A 50 11.84 14.27 -1.18
N ALA A 51 12.18 13.05 -1.64
CA ALA A 51 11.25 12.05 -2.16
C ALA A 51 10.43 11.38 -1.05
N VAL A 52 9.77 12.19 -0.23
CA VAL A 52 8.89 11.75 0.86
C VAL A 52 7.47 11.53 0.33
N SER A 53 6.73 10.58 0.91
CA SER A 53 5.31 10.39 0.62
C SER A 53 4.47 11.28 1.52
N ASN A 54 3.60 12.10 0.94
CA ASN A 54 2.65 12.94 1.69
C ASN A 54 1.34 12.18 2.02
N GLN A 55 1.29 10.88 1.73
CA GLN A 55 0.13 10.03 1.90
C GLN A 55 0.46 8.87 2.83
N ARG A 56 -0.50 8.53 3.70
CA ARG A 56 -0.39 7.43 4.65
C ARG A 56 -1.65 6.57 4.59
N THR A 57 -1.46 5.26 4.67
CA THR A 57 -2.53 4.30 4.89
C THR A 57 -2.62 3.96 6.37
N THR A 58 -3.83 3.95 6.92
CA THR A 58 -4.05 3.62 8.34
C THR A 58 -5.38 2.90 8.54
N TRP A 59 -5.47 2.12 9.61
CA TRP A 59 -6.71 1.45 10.00
C TRP A 59 -7.57 2.37 10.87
N LEU A 60 -8.85 2.47 10.53
CA LEU A 60 -9.84 3.09 11.41
C LEU A 60 -10.43 2.03 12.32
N ARG A 61 -10.28 2.22 13.63
CA ARG A 61 -10.94 1.38 14.63
C ARG A 61 -12.27 2.02 15.00
N CYS A 62 -13.37 1.33 14.70
CA CYS A 62 -14.72 1.79 14.98
C CYS A 62 -15.27 1.05 16.20
N PHE A 63 -15.95 1.76 17.11
CA PHE A 63 -16.54 1.20 18.33
C PHE A 63 -18.02 1.55 18.41
N GLY A 64 -18.81 0.72 19.10
CA GLY A 64 -20.24 0.95 19.31
C GLY A 64 -21.07 0.88 18.02
N ILE A 65 -20.58 0.16 17.00
CA ILE A 65 -21.29 -0.01 15.73
C ILE A 65 -22.47 -0.96 15.96
N PRO A 66 -23.72 -0.54 15.71
CA PRO A 66 -24.87 -1.42 15.85
C PRO A 66 -24.80 -2.59 14.87
N LEU A 67 -25.07 -3.81 15.35
CA LEU A 67 -24.99 -5.02 14.54
C LEU A 67 -25.85 -4.97 13.27
N HIS A 68 -27.04 -4.35 13.36
CA HIS A 68 -27.96 -4.18 12.23
C HIS A 68 -27.46 -3.22 11.14
N ALA A 69 -26.47 -2.38 11.46
CA ALA A 69 -25.83 -1.46 10.51
C ALA A 69 -24.48 -1.99 10.00
N TRP A 70 -24.06 -3.18 10.43
CA TRP A 70 -22.76 -3.75 10.11
C TRP A 70 -22.66 -4.12 8.62
N GLY A 71 -21.72 -3.50 7.91
CA GLY A 71 -21.47 -3.82 6.50
C GLY A 71 -20.56 -2.82 5.81
N ASP A 72 -20.06 -3.21 4.63
CA ASP A 72 -19.11 -2.42 3.84
C ASP A 72 -19.60 -1.00 3.54
N ALA A 73 -20.92 -0.81 3.34
CA ALA A 73 -21.50 0.50 3.10
C ALA A 73 -21.28 1.47 4.27
N LEU A 74 -21.46 1.01 5.51
CA LEU A 74 -21.24 1.81 6.71
C LEU A 74 -19.76 2.14 6.87
N PHE A 75 -18.87 1.14 6.82
CA PHE A 75 -17.43 1.34 7.02
C PHE A 75 -16.82 2.23 5.92
N ARG A 76 -17.27 2.08 4.68
CA ARG A 76 -16.91 2.96 3.58
C ARG A 76 -17.36 4.41 3.84
N SER A 77 -18.60 4.61 4.29
CA SER A 77 -19.11 5.94 4.65
C SER A 77 -18.32 6.59 5.79
N LEU A 78 -17.93 5.81 6.81
CA LEU A 78 -17.06 6.28 7.89
C LEU A 78 -15.67 6.65 7.38
N ALA A 79 -15.04 5.79 6.58
CA ALA A 79 -13.71 6.02 6.02
C ALA A 79 -13.66 7.28 5.13
N PHE A 80 -14.72 7.56 4.37
CA PHE A 80 -14.80 8.76 3.53
C PHE A 80 -14.69 10.08 4.31
N LYS A 81 -14.96 10.09 5.63
CA LYS A 81 -14.71 11.27 6.47
C LYS A 81 -13.24 11.54 6.73
N PHE A 82 -12.37 10.53 6.56
CA PHE A 82 -10.94 10.59 6.88
C PHE A 82 -10.02 10.44 5.66
N GLY A 83 -10.58 10.12 4.49
CA GLY A 83 -9.83 9.98 3.24
C GLY A 83 -10.47 8.97 2.29
N SER A 84 -9.65 8.27 1.53
CA SER A 84 -10.13 7.23 0.61
C SER A 84 -10.29 5.89 1.33
N PHE A 85 -11.45 5.27 1.17
CA PHE A 85 -11.67 3.89 1.62
C PHE A 85 -10.82 2.93 0.78
N ILE A 86 -10.08 2.04 1.45
CA ILE A 86 -9.29 0.98 0.82
C ILE A 86 -10.02 -0.36 1.02
N GLU A 87 -10.14 -0.79 2.27
CA GLU A 87 -10.67 -2.12 2.60
C GLU A 87 -11.17 -2.19 4.05
N VAL A 88 -12.01 -3.19 4.34
CA VAL A 88 -12.37 -3.65 5.69
C VAL A 88 -11.62 -4.95 5.96
N ASP A 89 -10.96 -5.07 7.11
CA ASP A 89 -10.23 -6.29 7.45
C ASP A 89 -11.16 -7.51 7.47
N SER A 90 -10.61 -8.68 7.15
CA SER A 90 -11.41 -9.89 6.96
C SER A 90 -12.19 -10.32 8.21
N SER A 91 -11.70 -10.04 9.41
CA SER A 91 -12.40 -10.41 10.65
C SER A 91 -13.65 -9.55 10.84
N THR A 92 -13.51 -8.25 10.61
CA THR A 92 -14.64 -7.30 10.63
C THR A 92 -15.63 -7.63 9.52
N LYS A 93 -15.16 -7.87 8.30
CA LYS A 93 -16.01 -8.18 7.14
C LYS A 93 -16.84 -9.45 7.34
N ASN A 94 -16.24 -10.50 7.92
CA ASN A 94 -16.88 -11.78 8.19
C ASN A 94 -17.59 -11.83 9.56
N MET A 95 -17.70 -10.70 10.27
CA MET A 95 -18.36 -10.60 11.58
C MET A 95 -17.82 -11.57 12.63
N LEU A 96 -16.53 -11.93 12.55
CA LEU A 96 -15.90 -12.91 13.46
C LEU A 96 -15.66 -12.38 14.88
N ARG A 97 -15.95 -11.09 15.11
CA ARG A 97 -15.74 -10.36 16.38
C ARG A 97 -16.98 -9.60 16.84
N GLY A 98 -18.16 -10.13 16.56
CA GLY A 98 -19.43 -9.55 17.05
C GLY A 98 -19.60 -9.64 18.57
N ASP A 99 -18.73 -10.38 19.26
CA ASP A 99 -18.69 -10.57 20.71
C ASP A 99 -17.98 -9.44 21.48
N VAL A 100 -17.29 -8.54 20.77
CA VAL A 100 -16.51 -7.44 21.38
C VAL A 100 -17.26 -6.10 21.38
N ALA A 101 -18.60 -6.16 21.36
CA ALA A 101 -19.49 -5.01 21.40
C ALA A 101 -19.44 -4.27 22.74
#